data_AF-A0A0K2UGN7-F1
#
_entry.id   AF-A0A0K2UGN7-F1
#
_cell.length_a   1.000
_cell.length_b   1.000
_cell.length_c   1.000
_cell.angle_alpha   90.00
_cell.angle_beta   90.00
_cell.angle_gamma   90.00
#
_symmetry.space_group_name_H-M   'P 1'
#
loop_
_entity.id
_entity.type
_entity.pdbx_description
1 polymer ?
#
loop_
_entity_poly.entity_id
_entity_poly.type
_entity_poly.pdbx_seq_one_letter_code
_entity_poly.pdbx_strand_id
1 'polypeptide(L)'
;RFAIVFLCLGLSVFSTIEGHEYEVYVEATLFYLEIVIVLWFGIEFLVRLWSSGCRSRYQGCIGRLRFMKSPFCIIDVITVCASVVVLSGPNGQLFAASALRGLRFFQILRMVRMDRRGGTWKLLGSVVYAHRQELITTIYIGFLGLVFSSFVIYIVEKDHNDDFKSFADALWWGVITLCTVGYGDAVPKSWKGKIIASCCALLGISFFALPAGILGSGFALKVQQQQRQKHMIRRRVPAATLIQCLWRCYAADENSSSEATWKIHQIPQRSPPPSGVDEK
;
A
#
# COMPACT_ATOMS: atom_id res chain seq x y z
N ARG A 1 -15.21 5.91 -12.59
CA ARG A 1 -14.91 5.66 -11.16
C ARG A 1 -13.83 6.61 -10.64
N PHE A 2 -12.59 6.55 -11.13
CA PHE A 2 -11.49 7.43 -10.66
C PHE A 2 -11.79 8.93 -10.83
N ALA A 3 -12.12 9.36 -12.04
CA ALA A 3 -12.42 10.77 -12.32
C ALA A 3 -13.56 11.35 -11.46
N ILE A 4 -14.61 10.56 -11.20
CA ILE A 4 -15.76 10.99 -10.40
C ILE A 4 -15.38 11.17 -8.92
N VAL A 5 -14.62 10.23 -8.35
CA VAL A 5 -14.14 10.34 -6.96
C VAL A 5 -13.14 11.49 -6.82
N PHE A 6 -12.29 11.70 -7.83
CA PHE A 6 -11.34 12.81 -7.87
C PHE A 6 -12.04 14.16 -7.98
N LEU A 7 -13.05 14.28 -8.84
CA LEU A 7 -13.88 15.47 -8.97
C LEU A 7 -14.62 15.77 -7.66
N CYS A 8 -15.22 14.75 -7.03
CA CYS A 8 -15.86 14.88 -5.73
C CYS A 8 -14.90 15.41 -4.66
N LEU A 9 -13.67 14.89 -4.62
CA LEU A 9 -12.64 15.33 -3.68
C LEU A 9 -12.22 16.78 -3.97
N GLY A 10 -12.00 17.12 -5.24
CA GLY A 10 -11.67 18.48 -5.66
C GLY A 10 -12.74 19.48 -5.26
N LEU A 11 -14.01 19.18 -5.58
CA LEU A 11 -15.16 20.02 -5.16
C LEU A 11 -15.28 20.13 -3.64
N SER A 12 -14.98 19.05 -2.90
CA SER A 12 -14.97 19.07 -1.43
C SER A 12 -13.88 20.00 -0.88
N VAL A 13 -12.68 20.00 -1.48
CA VAL A 13 -11.62 20.97 -1.14
C VAL A 13 -12.04 22.39 -1.50
N PHE A 14 -12.62 22.61 -2.68
CA PHE A 14 -13.12 23.93 -3.06
C PHE A 14 -14.19 24.47 -2.10
N SER A 15 -15.03 23.60 -1.52
CA SER A 15 -16.02 24.00 -0.52
C SER A 15 -15.42 24.50 0.80
N THR A 16 -14.12 24.30 1.04
CA THR A 16 -13.44 24.77 2.27
C THR A 16 -12.80 26.15 2.13
N ILE A 17 -12.78 26.73 0.93
CA ILE A 17 -12.23 28.06 0.69
C ILE A 17 -13.32 29.10 1.03
N GLU A 18 -13.15 29.80 2.15
CA GLU A 18 -14.06 30.89 2.57
C GLU A 18 -14.02 32.05 1.56
N GLY A 19 -15.19 32.55 1.11
CA GLY A 19 -15.28 33.81 0.36
C GLY A 19 -15.88 33.78 -1.05
N HIS A 20 -16.44 32.66 -1.53
CA HIS A 20 -17.16 32.62 -2.81
C HIS A 20 -18.68 32.69 -2.63
N GLU A 21 -19.37 33.55 -3.38
CA GLU A 21 -20.85 33.60 -3.52
C GLU A 21 -21.49 32.26 -3.92
N TYR A 22 -20.68 31.28 -4.35
CA TYR A 22 -21.10 29.98 -4.83
C TYR A 22 -21.15 28.88 -3.76
N GLU A 23 -20.87 29.18 -2.48
CA GLU A 23 -20.84 28.19 -1.39
C GLU A 23 -22.13 27.33 -1.35
N VAL A 24 -23.29 27.97 -1.43
CA VAL A 24 -24.60 27.30 -1.43
C VAL A 24 -24.78 26.36 -2.62
N TYR A 25 -24.34 26.77 -3.82
CA TYR A 25 -24.43 25.94 -5.02
C TYR A 25 -23.46 24.76 -4.99
N VAL A 26 -22.26 24.96 -4.46
CA VAL A 26 -21.24 23.91 -4.31
C VAL A 26 -21.68 22.88 -3.29
N GLU A 27 -22.22 23.30 -2.14
CA GLU A 27 -22.73 22.38 -1.13
C GLU A 27 -23.92 21.55 -1.63
N ALA A 28 -24.87 22.18 -2.33
CA ALA A 28 -26.00 21.47 -2.95
C ALA A 28 -25.53 20.44 -4.00
N THR A 29 -24.60 20.84 -4.88
CA THR A 29 -24.03 19.95 -5.91
C THR A 29 -23.28 18.79 -5.27
N LEU A 30 -22.50 19.04 -4.22
CA LEU A 30 -21.79 18.01 -3.46
C LEU A 30 -22.77 17.03 -2.80
N PHE A 31 -23.87 17.51 -2.23
CA PHE A 31 -24.89 16.65 -1.62
C PHE A 31 -25.51 15.67 -2.64
N TYR A 32 -25.95 16.16 -3.80
CA TYR A 32 -26.50 15.29 -4.85
C TYR A 32 -25.45 14.28 -5.37
N LEU A 33 -24.22 14.75 -5.58
CA LEU A 33 -23.13 13.92 -6.06
C LEU A 33 -22.76 12.84 -5.03
N GLU A 34 -22.79 13.16 -3.74
CA GLU A 34 -22.58 12.23 -2.64
C GLU A 34 -23.64 11.12 -2.62
N ILE A 35 -24.92 11.47 -2.77
CA ILE A 35 -26.02 10.49 -2.86
C ILE A 35 -25.78 9.53 -4.03
N VAL A 36 -25.48 10.07 -5.23
CA VAL A 36 -25.22 9.25 -6.42
C VAL A 36 -24.04 8.30 -6.20
N ILE A 37 -22.96 8.78 -5.58
CA ILE A 37 -21.78 7.97 -5.28
C ILE A 37 -22.08 6.87 -4.26
N VAL A 38 -22.82 7.18 -3.20
CA VAL A 38 -23.19 6.21 -2.16
C VAL A 38 -24.06 5.11 -2.73
N LEU A 39 -25.07 5.47 -3.53
CA LEU A 39 -25.93 4.48 -4.19
C LEU A 39 -25.13 3.62 -5.17
N TRP A 40 -24.30 4.24 -6.01
CA TRP A 40 -23.42 3.52 -6.94
C TRP A 40 -22.55 2.51 -6.19
N PHE A 41 -21.82 2.95 -5.16
CA PHE A 41 -20.89 2.09 -4.42
C PHE A 41 -21.59 1.06 -3.54
N GLY A 42 -22.76 1.39 -2.97
CA GLY A 42 -23.59 0.45 -2.23
C GLY A 42 -24.03 -0.70 -3.12
N ILE A 43 -24.60 -0.40 -4.29
CA ILE A 43 -25.00 -1.42 -5.28
C ILE A 43 -23.79 -2.24 -5.73
N GLU A 44 -22.68 -1.58 -6.05
CA GLU A 44 -21.46 -2.25 -6.50
C GLU A 44 -20.87 -3.19 -5.43
N PHE A 45 -20.95 -2.81 -4.15
CA PHE A 45 -20.57 -3.66 -3.02
C PHE A 45 -21.51 -4.86 -2.84
N LEU A 46 -22.83 -4.64 -2.92
CA LEU A 46 -23.83 -5.71 -2.79
C LEU A 46 -23.70 -6.75 -3.90
N VAL A 47 -23.60 -6.31 -5.17
CA VAL A 47 -23.37 -7.18 -6.32
C VAL A 47 -22.07 -7.96 -6.14
N ARG A 48 -21.02 -7.32 -5.62
CA ARG A 48 -19.73 -7.98 -5.38
C ARG A 48 -19.83 -9.03 -4.27
N LEU A 49 -20.48 -8.73 -3.15
CA LEU A 49 -20.70 -9.67 -2.05
C LEU A 49 -21.54 -10.87 -2.47
N TRP A 50 -22.54 -10.65 -3.35
CA TRP A 50 -23.30 -11.75 -3.94
C TRP A 50 -22.43 -12.59 -4.88
N SER A 51 -21.69 -11.94 -5.79
CA SER A 51 -20.83 -12.61 -6.77
C SER A 51 -19.65 -13.36 -6.14
N SER A 52 -19.21 -13.01 -4.93
CA SER A 52 -18.06 -13.67 -4.28
C SER A 52 -18.27 -15.15 -4.04
N GLY A 53 -19.54 -15.61 -4.01
CA GLY A 53 -19.90 -17.02 -3.90
C GLY A 53 -19.44 -17.91 -5.06
N CYS A 54 -18.96 -17.33 -6.17
CA CYS A 54 -18.37 -18.08 -7.28
C CYS A 54 -17.06 -18.79 -6.91
N ARG A 55 -16.36 -18.33 -5.86
CA ARG A 55 -15.14 -18.97 -5.35
C ARG A 55 -15.52 -19.95 -4.25
N SER A 56 -15.06 -21.20 -4.36
CA SER A 56 -15.26 -22.24 -3.31
C SER A 56 -14.88 -21.74 -1.90
N ARG A 57 -13.84 -20.90 -1.77
CA ARG A 57 -13.41 -20.30 -0.50
C ARG A 57 -14.46 -19.42 0.21
N TYR A 58 -15.42 -18.84 -0.53
CA TYR A 58 -16.39 -17.86 -0.03
C TYR A 58 -17.84 -18.32 -0.16
N GLN A 59 -18.09 -19.63 -0.28
CA GLN A 59 -19.43 -20.19 -0.31
C GLN A 59 -20.12 -20.14 1.07
N GLY A 60 -21.45 -19.99 1.07
CA GLY A 60 -22.27 -19.89 2.28
C GLY A 60 -22.10 -18.58 3.07
N CYS A 61 -22.84 -18.45 4.17
CA CYS A 61 -22.83 -17.25 5.02
C CYS A 61 -21.46 -17.02 5.68
N ILE A 62 -20.81 -18.07 6.17
CA ILE A 62 -19.47 -18.00 6.79
C ILE A 62 -18.42 -17.59 5.75
N GLY A 63 -18.51 -18.11 4.53
CA GLY A 63 -17.62 -17.74 3.42
C GLY A 63 -17.77 -16.28 3.01
N ARG A 64 -19.01 -15.76 2.96
CA ARG A 64 -19.28 -14.34 2.70
C ARG A 64 -18.79 -13.43 3.83
N LEU A 65 -18.96 -13.83 5.09
CA LEU A 65 -18.40 -13.08 6.23
C LEU A 65 -16.86 -13.04 6.18
N ARG A 66 -16.23 -14.14 5.76
CA ARG A 66 -14.78 -14.18 5.51
C ARG A 66 -14.37 -13.23 4.38
N PHE A 67 -15.19 -13.06 3.35
CA PHE A 67 -14.96 -12.07 2.29
C PHE A 67 -15.02 -10.63 2.83
N MET A 68 -16.02 -10.33 3.68
CA MET A 68 -16.15 -9.00 4.32
C MET A 68 -14.96 -8.64 5.21
N LYS A 69 -14.31 -9.61 5.85
CA LYS A 69 -13.10 -9.40 6.67
C LYS A 69 -11.83 -9.07 5.86
N SER A 70 -11.90 -9.03 4.54
CA SER A 70 -10.79 -8.56 3.69
C SER A 70 -10.57 -7.05 3.92
N PRO A 71 -9.32 -6.56 4.04
CA PRO A 71 -9.04 -5.16 4.39
C PRO A 71 -9.69 -4.15 3.44
N PHE A 72 -9.70 -4.43 2.14
CA PHE A 72 -10.38 -3.56 1.15
C PHE A 72 -11.91 -3.58 1.30
N CYS A 73 -12.49 -4.72 1.70
CA CYS A 73 -13.93 -4.80 1.97
C CYS A 73 -14.31 -4.06 3.24
N ILE A 74 -13.45 -4.07 4.27
CA ILE A 74 -13.63 -3.27 5.49
C ILE A 74 -13.60 -1.78 5.15
N ILE A 75 -12.61 -1.33 4.36
CA ILE A 75 -12.59 0.05 3.86
C ILE A 75 -13.89 0.32 3.08
N ASP A 76 -14.36 -0.62 2.25
CA ASP A 76 -15.61 -0.53 1.49
C ASP A 76 -16.88 -0.35 2.35
N VAL A 77 -16.95 -1.04 3.48
CA VAL A 77 -18.05 -0.89 4.44
C VAL A 77 -17.92 0.45 5.18
N ILE A 78 -16.73 0.76 5.72
CA ILE A 78 -16.51 1.97 6.52
C ILE A 78 -16.91 3.24 5.78
N THR A 79 -16.45 3.45 4.53
CA THR A 79 -16.84 4.71 3.85
C THR A 79 -18.30 4.73 3.41
N VAL A 80 -18.94 3.58 3.10
CA VAL A 80 -20.38 3.58 2.78
C VAL A 80 -21.18 3.94 4.04
N CYS A 81 -20.86 3.32 5.18
CA CYS A 81 -21.46 3.65 6.47
C CYS A 81 -21.23 5.12 6.84
N ALA A 82 -20.00 5.62 6.74
CA ALA A 82 -19.69 7.02 7.02
C ALA A 82 -20.50 7.98 6.12
N SER A 83 -20.63 7.66 4.84
CA SER A 83 -21.37 8.51 3.90
C SER A 83 -22.89 8.49 4.17
N VAL A 84 -23.45 7.35 4.55
CA VAL A 84 -24.86 7.25 4.98
C VAL A 84 -25.09 8.05 6.26
N VAL A 85 -24.18 8.00 7.23
CA VAL A 85 -24.26 8.82 8.45
C VAL A 85 -24.21 10.32 8.11
N VAL A 86 -23.38 10.72 7.15
CA VAL A 86 -23.33 12.10 6.67
C VAL A 86 -24.66 12.55 6.06
N LEU A 87 -25.26 11.71 5.22
CA LEU A 87 -26.53 12.03 4.55
C LEU A 87 -27.74 12.01 5.48
N SER A 88 -27.71 11.18 6.54
CA SER A 88 -28.82 11.02 7.50
C SER A 88 -28.74 11.93 8.72
N GLY A 89 -27.69 12.74 8.86
CA GLY A 89 -27.50 13.64 10.01
C GLY A 89 -28.67 14.65 10.13
N PRO A 90 -29.22 14.88 11.35
CA PRO A 90 -30.37 15.76 11.52
C PRO A 90 -30.01 17.21 11.15
N ASN A 91 -30.81 17.80 10.25
CA ASN A 91 -30.65 19.12 9.63
C ASN A 91 -30.66 20.35 10.59
N GLY A 92 -30.41 20.20 11.90
CA GLY A 92 -30.65 21.28 12.86
C GLY A 92 -29.80 21.32 14.12
N GLN A 93 -28.84 20.41 14.34
CA GLN A 93 -27.96 20.48 15.51
C GLN A 93 -26.55 20.92 15.09
N LEU A 94 -26.13 22.11 15.53
CA LEU A 94 -24.81 22.71 15.27
C LEU A 94 -23.64 21.77 15.63
N PHE A 95 -23.82 20.84 16.57
CA PHE A 95 -22.85 19.79 16.89
C PHE A 95 -22.69 18.75 15.77
N ALA A 96 -23.77 18.45 15.03
CA ALA A 96 -23.72 17.61 13.85
C ALA A 96 -22.94 18.30 12.72
N ALA A 97 -23.12 19.62 12.51
CA ALA A 97 -22.44 20.34 11.42
C ALA A 97 -20.89 20.27 11.48
N SER A 98 -20.30 20.28 12.67
CA SER A 98 -18.84 20.15 12.85
C SER A 98 -18.36 18.69 12.76
N ALA A 99 -19.11 17.74 13.32
CA ALA A 99 -18.79 16.30 13.22
C ALA A 99 -18.95 15.77 11.78
N LEU A 100 -19.95 16.25 11.04
CA LEU A 100 -20.21 15.91 9.65
C LEU A 100 -19.12 16.47 8.71
N ARG A 101 -18.51 17.62 9.04
CA ARG A 101 -17.33 18.14 8.34
C ARG A 101 -16.13 17.20 8.47
N GLY A 102 -15.89 16.65 9.67
CA GLY A 102 -14.84 15.64 9.88
C GLY A 102 -15.09 14.34 9.10
N LEU A 103 -16.36 13.96 8.89
CA LEU A 103 -16.70 12.78 8.11
C LEU A 103 -16.36 12.93 6.61
N ARG A 104 -16.25 14.17 6.09
CA ARG A 104 -15.74 14.42 4.73
C ARG A 104 -14.30 13.89 4.55
N PHE A 105 -13.50 13.79 5.62
CA PHE A 105 -12.17 13.17 5.57
C PHE A 105 -12.20 11.68 5.19
N PHE A 106 -13.24 10.93 5.61
CA PHE A 106 -13.41 9.53 5.19
C PHE A 106 -13.70 9.39 3.69
N GLN A 107 -14.05 10.47 2.98
CA GLN A 107 -14.20 10.46 1.52
C GLN A 107 -12.85 10.26 0.83
N ILE A 108 -11.72 10.69 1.43
CA ILE A 108 -10.37 10.42 0.91
C ILE A 108 -10.09 8.92 0.86
N LEU A 109 -10.64 8.13 1.80
CA LEU A 109 -10.51 6.67 1.77
C LEU A 109 -11.12 6.04 0.51
N ARG A 110 -12.04 6.72 -0.20
CA ARG A 110 -12.56 6.26 -1.49
C ARG A 110 -11.46 6.16 -2.55
N MET A 111 -10.41 6.98 -2.46
CA MET A 111 -9.23 6.89 -3.33
C MET A 111 -8.43 5.61 -3.07
N VAL A 112 -8.29 5.23 -1.79
CA VAL A 112 -7.55 4.03 -1.39
C VAL A 112 -8.19 2.76 -1.99
N ARG A 113 -9.52 2.76 -2.15
CA ARG A 113 -10.28 1.66 -2.79
C ARG A 113 -9.96 1.48 -4.28
N MET A 114 -9.39 2.48 -4.95
CA MET A 114 -9.07 2.39 -6.38
C MET A 114 -8.11 1.22 -6.67
N ASP A 115 -7.18 0.93 -5.75
CA ASP A 115 -6.32 -0.26 -5.83
C ASP A 115 -7.00 -1.50 -5.23
N ARG A 116 -8.03 -1.99 -5.93
CA ARG A 116 -8.88 -3.10 -5.44
C ARG A 116 -8.16 -4.45 -5.33
N ARG A 117 -7.05 -4.65 -6.05
CA ARG A 117 -6.30 -5.92 -6.02
C ARG A 117 -5.19 -5.90 -4.95
N GLY A 118 -4.91 -4.72 -4.39
CA GLY A 118 -3.75 -4.45 -3.54
C GLY A 118 -2.45 -4.81 -4.24
N GLY A 119 -2.42 -4.74 -5.58
CA GLY A 119 -1.27 -5.17 -6.37
C GLY A 119 -0.09 -4.26 -6.11
N THR A 120 -0.35 -2.95 -6.06
CA THR A 120 0.64 -1.91 -5.77
C THR A 120 1.17 -2.06 -4.36
N TRP A 121 0.28 -2.23 -3.37
CA TRP A 121 0.67 -2.43 -1.97
C TRP A 121 1.46 -3.72 -1.74
N LYS A 122 1.09 -4.82 -2.41
CA LYS A 122 1.86 -6.07 -2.38
C LYS A 122 3.23 -5.93 -3.04
N LEU A 123 3.30 -5.21 -4.17
CA LEU A 123 4.54 -4.95 -4.87
C LEU A 123 5.48 -4.14 -3.99
N LEU A 124 5.01 -3.00 -3.48
CA LEU A 124 5.70 -2.09 -2.57
C LEU A 124 6.16 -2.85 -1.32
N GLY A 125 5.24 -3.51 -0.61
CA GLY A 125 5.57 -4.28 0.60
C GLY A 125 6.61 -5.36 0.35
N SER A 126 6.58 -6.03 -0.81
CA SER A 126 7.58 -7.03 -1.13
C SER A 126 8.92 -6.44 -1.58
N VAL A 127 8.98 -5.21 -2.14
CA VAL A 127 10.26 -4.50 -2.37
C VAL A 127 10.85 -4.02 -1.04
N VAL A 128 10.03 -3.37 -0.20
CA VAL A 128 10.41 -2.92 1.15
C VAL A 128 10.91 -4.10 1.98
N TYR A 129 10.21 -5.23 1.96
CA TYR A 129 10.64 -6.43 2.68
C TYR A 129 11.96 -6.98 2.12
N ALA A 130 12.15 -7.03 0.80
CA ALA A 130 13.39 -7.51 0.20
C ALA A 130 14.61 -6.66 0.62
N HIS A 131 14.44 -5.33 0.65
CA HIS A 131 15.49 -4.37 1.00
C HIS A 131 15.39 -3.85 2.44
N ARG A 132 14.75 -4.60 3.34
CA ARG A 132 14.46 -4.13 4.72
C ARG A 132 15.72 -3.79 5.50
N GLN A 133 16.80 -4.55 5.34
CA GLN A 133 18.04 -4.31 6.07
C GLN A 133 18.68 -2.98 5.63
N GLU A 134 18.78 -2.75 4.32
CA GLU A 134 19.32 -1.51 3.74
C GLU A 134 18.48 -0.29 4.15
N LEU A 135 17.14 -0.42 4.13
CA LEU A 135 16.22 0.64 4.55
C LEU A 135 16.34 0.94 6.05
N ILE A 136 16.38 -0.08 6.91
CA ILE A 136 16.52 0.13 8.35
C ILE A 136 17.87 0.78 8.67
N THR A 137 18.96 0.32 8.05
CA THR A 137 20.29 0.90 8.24
C THR A 137 20.35 2.37 7.80
N THR A 138 19.78 2.71 6.66
CA THR A 138 19.77 4.11 6.16
C THR A 138 18.92 5.02 7.03
N ILE A 139 17.72 4.59 7.44
CA ILE A 139 16.87 5.35 8.37
C ILE A 139 17.55 5.51 9.74
N TYR A 140 18.20 4.46 10.26
CA TYR A 140 18.91 4.51 11.53
C TYR A 140 20.08 5.51 11.50
N ILE A 141 20.95 5.42 10.49
CA ILE A 141 22.09 6.35 10.33
C ILE A 141 21.60 7.77 10.09
N GLY A 142 20.56 7.94 9.25
CA GLY A 142 19.94 9.24 9.00
C GLY A 142 19.36 9.86 10.27
N PHE A 143 18.63 9.09 11.07
CA PHE A 143 18.07 9.55 12.34
C PHE A 143 19.16 9.92 13.36
N LEU A 144 20.21 9.10 13.47
CA LEU A 144 21.35 9.42 14.34
C LEU A 144 22.07 10.70 13.90
N GLY A 145 22.29 10.86 12.59
CA GLY A 145 22.87 12.07 12.00
C GLY A 145 21.99 13.31 12.19
N LEU A 146 20.66 13.17 12.09
CA LEU A 146 19.69 14.23 12.37
C LEU A 146 19.80 14.72 13.81
N VAL A 147 19.74 13.80 14.79
CA VAL A 147 19.82 14.13 16.21
C VAL A 147 21.16 14.78 16.54
N PHE A 148 22.26 14.21 16.02
CA PHE A 148 23.61 14.73 16.24
C PHE A 148 23.78 16.14 15.64
N SER A 149 23.42 16.34 14.38
CA SER A 149 23.49 17.64 13.69
C SER A 149 22.68 18.71 14.42
N SER A 150 21.44 18.37 14.80
CA SER A 150 20.54 19.28 15.52
C SER A 150 21.10 19.66 16.89
N PHE A 151 21.72 18.72 17.60
CA PHE A 151 22.32 18.97 18.91
C PHE A 151 23.55 19.89 18.82
N VAL A 152 24.42 19.66 17.84
CA VAL A 152 25.61 20.51 17.65
C VAL A 152 25.19 21.94 17.28
N ILE A 153 24.22 22.09 16.37
CA ILE A 153 23.71 23.42 15.99
C ILE A 153 23.03 24.12 17.15
N TYR A 154 22.23 23.40 17.94
CA TYR A 154 21.63 23.94 19.16
C TYR A 154 22.69 24.52 20.10
N ILE A 155 23.76 23.78 20.41
CA ILE A 155 24.82 24.27 21.31
C ILE A 155 25.51 25.52 20.76
N VAL A 156 25.71 25.60 19.45
CA VAL A 156 26.44 26.72 18.81
C VAL A 156 25.57 27.96 18.67
N GLU A 157 24.28 27.80 18.39
CA GLU A 157 23.36 28.91 18.08
C GLU A 157 22.52 29.35 19.27
N LYS A 158 22.34 28.55 20.33
CA LYS A 158 21.42 28.85 21.46
C LYS A 158 21.64 30.22 22.13
N ASP A 159 22.88 30.71 22.16
CA ASP A 159 23.25 31.95 22.85
C ASP A 159 23.29 33.15 21.89
N HIS A 160 23.19 32.92 20.57
CA HIS A 160 23.37 33.93 19.52
C HIS A 160 22.13 34.11 18.63
N ASN A 161 21.18 33.17 18.68
CA ASN A 161 20.03 33.16 17.79
C ASN A 161 18.75 32.74 18.52
N ASP A 162 17.78 33.66 18.56
CA ASP A 162 16.43 33.44 19.09
C ASP A 162 15.62 32.37 18.32
N ASP A 163 16.07 31.95 17.15
CA ASP A 163 15.43 30.86 16.40
C ASP A 163 15.71 29.48 17.02
N PHE A 164 16.75 29.35 17.86
CA PHE A 164 17.21 28.07 18.46
C PHE A 164 17.09 28.07 20.00
N LYS A 165 15.91 28.41 20.53
CA LYS A 165 15.67 28.50 21.99
C LYS A 165 15.66 27.15 22.68
N SER A 166 15.13 26.13 22.01
CA SER A 166 15.04 24.77 22.53
C SER A 166 15.69 23.76 21.58
N PHE A 167 16.03 22.59 22.12
CA PHE A 167 16.48 21.48 21.28
C PHE A 167 15.41 21.06 20.26
N ALA A 168 14.13 21.25 20.56
CA ALA A 168 13.04 20.96 19.63
C ALA A 168 13.08 21.87 18.39
N ASP A 169 13.43 23.15 18.55
CA ASP A 169 13.55 24.10 17.44
C ASP A 169 14.74 23.74 16.54
N ALA A 170 15.85 23.31 17.14
CA ALA A 170 17.00 22.80 16.39
C ALA A 170 16.69 21.49 15.66
N LEU A 171 15.89 20.61 16.27
CA LEU A 171 15.43 19.37 15.63
C LEU A 171 14.49 19.64 14.45
N TRP A 172 13.58 20.62 14.59
CA TRP A 172 12.74 21.11 13.48
C TRP A 172 13.59 21.59 12.31
N TRP A 173 14.57 22.46 12.58
CA TRP A 173 15.53 22.91 11.59
C TRP A 173 16.26 21.74 10.92
N GLY A 174 16.73 20.77 11.70
CA GLY A 174 17.40 19.56 11.20
C GLY A 174 16.53 18.76 10.25
N VAL A 175 15.24 18.54 10.59
CA VAL A 175 14.29 17.82 9.72
C VAL A 175 14.07 18.57 8.41
N ILE A 176 13.81 19.87 8.47
CA ILE A 176 13.54 20.70 7.28
C ILE A 176 14.78 20.82 6.38
N THR A 177 15.97 20.87 6.96
CA THR A 177 17.24 20.99 6.22
C THR A 177 17.65 19.65 5.61
N LEU A 178 17.66 18.55 6.36
CA LEU A 178 18.08 17.24 5.86
C LEU A 178 17.10 16.63 4.86
N CYS A 179 15.80 16.97 4.98
CA CYS A 179 14.79 16.62 3.97
C CYS A 179 14.80 17.59 2.77
N THR A 180 15.73 18.54 2.68
CA THR A 180 15.87 19.51 1.57
C THR A 180 14.64 20.38 1.33
N VAL A 181 13.82 20.63 2.36
CA VAL A 181 12.62 21.49 2.27
C VAL A 181 13.03 22.97 2.36
N GLY A 182 13.79 23.33 3.39
CA GLY A 182 14.39 24.67 3.51
C GLY A 182 13.40 25.83 3.58
N TYR A 183 12.46 25.83 4.53
CA TYR A 183 11.50 26.94 4.70
C TYR A 183 12.17 28.30 4.98
N GLY A 184 13.32 28.30 5.66
CA GLY A 184 14.07 29.52 5.99
C GLY A 184 13.55 30.29 7.21
N ASP A 185 12.64 29.68 7.97
CA ASP A 185 12.07 30.18 9.23
C ASP A 185 13.06 30.14 10.40
N ALA A 186 13.96 29.15 10.42
CA ALA A 186 15.09 29.08 11.34
C ALA A 186 16.39 28.83 10.55
N VAL A 187 17.42 29.64 10.76
CA VAL A 187 18.71 29.53 10.03
C VAL A 187 19.87 29.87 10.97
N PRO A 188 20.97 29.10 11.02
CA PRO A 188 22.14 29.45 11.83
C PRO A 188 22.72 30.80 11.39
N LYS A 189 22.87 31.72 12.34
CA LYS A 189 23.35 33.09 12.08
C LYS A 189 24.86 33.18 12.30
N SER A 190 25.40 32.41 13.25
CA SER A 190 26.83 32.40 13.56
C SER A 190 27.65 31.80 12.43
N TRP A 191 28.85 32.35 12.18
CA TRP A 191 29.79 31.80 11.20
C TRP A 191 30.15 30.34 11.50
N LYS A 192 30.35 30.01 12.79
CA LYS A 192 30.65 28.64 13.23
C LYS A 192 29.47 27.71 12.95
N GLY A 193 28.25 28.15 13.24
CA GLY A 193 27.02 27.40 12.97
C GLY A 193 26.82 27.15 11.48
N LYS A 194 27.07 28.15 10.63
CA LYS A 194 27.00 28.00 9.16
C LYS A 194 27.98 26.96 8.62
N ILE A 195 29.22 26.94 9.09
CA ILE A 195 30.21 25.92 8.67
C ILE A 195 29.75 24.52 9.08
N ILE A 196 29.32 24.36 10.34
CA ILE A 196 28.86 23.08 10.87
C ILE A 196 27.61 22.62 10.12
N ALA A 197 26.62 23.50 9.97
CA ALA A 197 25.39 23.22 9.25
C ALA A 197 25.65 22.81 7.80
N SER A 198 26.57 23.49 7.11
CA SER A 198 26.95 23.14 5.74
C SER A 198 27.56 21.73 5.65
N CYS A 199 28.47 21.40 6.56
CA CYS A 199 29.08 20.07 6.63
C CYS A 199 28.05 18.97 6.94
N CYS A 200 27.20 19.20 7.96
CA CYS A 200 26.14 18.28 8.35
C CYS A 200 25.08 18.11 7.26
N ALA A 201 24.73 19.18 6.52
CA ALA A 201 23.78 19.11 5.43
C ALA A 201 24.31 18.24 4.27
N LEU A 202 25.57 18.42 3.85
CA LEU A 202 26.18 17.61 2.79
C LEU A 202 26.15 16.11 3.11
N LEU A 203 26.49 15.75 4.35
CA LEU A 203 26.46 14.36 4.80
C LEU A 203 25.03 13.84 4.98
N GLY A 204 24.17 14.60 5.66
CA GLY A 204 22.83 14.16 6.04
C GLY A 204 21.87 14.04 4.85
N ILE A 205 21.90 14.96 3.89
CA ILE A 205 21.07 14.90 2.67
C ILE A 205 21.34 13.59 1.91
N SER A 206 22.60 13.19 1.82
CA SER A 206 23.01 11.95 1.17
C SER A 206 22.31 10.74 1.78
N PHE A 207 22.26 10.62 3.11
CA PHE A 207 21.60 9.51 3.80
C PHE A 207 20.07 9.55 3.70
N PHE A 208 19.45 10.73 3.75
CA PHE A 208 17.99 10.86 3.61
C PHE A 208 17.50 10.59 2.18
N ALA A 209 18.36 10.76 1.17
CA ALA A 209 18.05 10.43 -0.22
C ALA A 209 18.14 8.91 -0.52
N LEU A 210 18.92 8.14 0.24
CA LEU A 210 19.15 6.71 -0.03
C LEU A 210 17.89 5.84 -0.03
N PRO A 211 16.92 5.97 0.90
CA PRO A 211 15.69 5.18 0.87
C PRO A 211 14.93 5.27 -0.45
N ALA A 212 14.86 6.46 -1.05
CA ALA A 212 14.23 6.66 -2.36
C ALA A 212 15.00 5.94 -3.47
N GLY A 213 16.34 6.00 -3.46
CA GLY A 213 17.20 5.30 -4.43
C GLY A 213 17.10 3.76 -4.31
N ILE A 214 17.12 3.24 -3.09
CA ILE A 214 17.00 1.79 -2.81
C ILE A 214 15.63 1.28 -3.29
N LEU A 215 14.55 2.00 -2.96
CA LEU A 215 13.22 1.61 -3.44
C LEU A 215 13.12 1.71 -4.96
N GLY A 216 13.62 2.79 -5.57
CA GLY A 216 13.58 2.99 -7.03
C GLY A 216 14.29 1.87 -7.80
N SER A 217 15.51 1.53 -7.39
CA SER A 217 16.28 0.41 -7.95
C SER A 217 15.62 -0.95 -7.69
N GLY A 218 15.10 -1.17 -6.49
CA GLY A 218 14.36 -2.39 -6.13
C GLY A 218 13.11 -2.60 -6.99
N PHE A 219 12.36 -1.53 -7.29
CA PHE A 219 11.23 -1.59 -8.23
C PHE A 219 11.68 -1.92 -9.65
N ALA A 220 12.73 -1.26 -10.15
CA ALA A 220 13.26 -1.49 -11.49
C ALA A 220 13.69 -2.96 -11.69
N LEU A 221 14.46 -3.50 -10.74
CA LEU A 221 14.90 -4.90 -10.74
C LEU A 221 13.73 -5.87 -10.72
N LYS A 222 12.70 -5.59 -9.91
CA LYS A 222 11.54 -6.47 -9.80
C LYS A 222 10.68 -6.49 -11.05
N VAL A 223 10.51 -5.34 -11.71
CA VAL A 223 9.85 -5.26 -13.02
C VAL A 223 10.63 -6.03 -14.07
N GLN A 224 11.96 -5.90 -14.09
CA GLN A 224 12.83 -6.64 -15.00
C GLN A 224 12.76 -8.16 -14.77
N GLN A 225 12.76 -8.60 -13.51
CA GLN A 225 12.59 -10.02 -13.15
C GLN A 225 11.24 -10.58 -13.60
N GLN A 226 10.15 -9.82 -13.43
CA GLN A 226 8.82 -10.22 -13.89
C GLN A 226 8.78 -10.41 -15.41
N GLN A 227 9.45 -9.55 -16.18
CA GLN A 227 9.55 -9.71 -17.64
C GLN A 227 10.30 -11.00 -18.02
N ARG A 228 11.41 -11.32 -17.34
CA ARG A 228 12.14 -12.58 -17.57
C ARG A 228 11.30 -13.81 -17.23
N GLN A 229 10.55 -13.77 -16.13
CA GLN A 229 9.66 -14.86 -15.74
C GLN A 229 8.50 -15.08 -16.71
N LYS A 230 7.99 -14.02 -17.35
CA LYS A 230 6.98 -14.12 -18.43
C LYS A 230 7.53 -14.80 -19.68
N HIS A 231 8.83 -14.69 -19.96
CA HIS A 231 9.47 -15.46 -21.04
C HIS A 231 9.69 -16.93 -20.65
N MET A 232 9.85 -17.22 -19.36
CA MET A 232 10.07 -18.56 -18.80
C MET A 232 8.76 -19.33 -18.52
N ILE A 233 7.82 -19.37 -19.47
CA ILE A 233 6.60 -20.20 -19.37
C ILE A 233 6.96 -21.67 -19.66
N ARG A 234 7.65 -22.31 -18.71
CA ARG A 234 7.87 -23.78 -18.66
C ARG A 234 7.40 -24.39 -17.34
N ARG A 235 6.41 -23.77 -16.68
CA ARG A 235 5.87 -24.28 -15.39
C ARG A 235 4.75 -25.32 -15.54
N ARG A 236 4.24 -25.56 -16.75
CA ARG A 236 3.10 -26.48 -16.98
C ARG A 236 3.43 -27.92 -16.62
N VAL A 237 4.59 -28.42 -17.06
CA VAL A 237 5.01 -29.81 -16.83
C VAL A 237 5.29 -30.06 -15.35
N PRO A 238 6.11 -29.24 -14.63
CA PRO A 238 6.34 -29.45 -13.20
C PRO A 238 5.06 -29.41 -12.34
N ALA A 239 4.12 -28.51 -12.67
CA ALA A 239 2.84 -28.43 -11.96
C ALA A 239 1.98 -29.69 -12.16
N ALA A 240 1.93 -30.22 -13.39
CA ALA A 240 1.23 -31.47 -13.68
C ALA A 240 1.85 -32.66 -12.94
N THR A 241 3.19 -32.77 -12.95
CA THR A 241 3.91 -33.83 -12.23
C THR A 241 3.61 -33.79 -10.73
N LEU A 242 3.60 -32.60 -10.12
CA LEU A 242 3.29 -32.45 -8.69
C LEU A 242 1.87 -32.96 -8.36
N ILE A 243 0.87 -32.58 -9.14
CA ILE A 243 -0.52 -33.03 -8.95
C ILE A 243 -0.63 -34.55 -9.08
N GLN A 244 0.02 -35.12 -10.11
CA GLN A 244 0.00 -36.56 -10.34
C GLN A 244 0.69 -37.33 -9.21
N CYS A 245 1.85 -36.86 -8.72
CA CYS A 245 2.55 -37.50 -7.60
C CYS A 245 1.74 -37.43 -6.30
N LEU A 246 1.16 -36.27 -5.99
CA LEU A 246 0.30 -36.12 -4.79
C LEU A 246 -0.90 -37.06 -4.84
N TRP A 247 -1.54 -37.20 -6.01
CA TRP A 247 -2.65 -38.14 -6.18
C TRP A 247 -2.20 -39.59 -6.01
N ARG A 248 -1.05 -39.98 -6.57
CA ARG A 248 -0.50 -41.34 -6.38
C ARG A 248 -0.18 -41.63 -4.92
N CYS A 249 0.38 -40.67 -4.18
CA CYS A 249 0.62 -40.83 -2.74
C CYS A 249 -0.68 -41.00 -1.95
N TYR A 250 -1.71 -40.20 -2.26
CA TYR A 250 -3.03 -40.34 -1.64
C TYR A 250 -3.68 -41.69 -1.96
N ALA A 251 -3.59 -42.12 -3.23
CA ALA A 251 -4.18 -43.38 -3.70
C ALA A 251 -3.46 -44.64 -3.17
N ALA A 252 -2.24 -44.49 -2.65
CA ALA A 252 -1.45 -45.57 -2.07
C ALA A 252 -1.77 -45.86 -0.60
N ASP A 253 -2.69 -45.12 0.02
CA ASP A 253 -3.20 -45.43 1.37
C ASP A 253 -3.84 -46.82 1.42
N GLU A 254 -3.70 -47.54 2.53
CA GLU A 254 -4.17 -48.93 2.68
C GLU A 254 -5.69 -49.04 2.56
N ASN A 255 -6.41 -47.99 2.96
CA ASN A 255 -7.87 -47.90 2.85
C ASN A 255 -8.36 -47.40 1.48
N SER A 256 -7.46 -47.08 0.55
CA SER A 256 -7.81 -46.56 -0.77
C SER A 256 -8.12 -47.69 -1.75
N SER A 257 -9.33 -47.69 -2.32
CA SER A 257 -9.81 -48.68 -3.31
C SER A 257 -9.34 -48.40 -4.75
N SER A 258 -8.28 -47.63 -4.94
CA SER A 258 -7.84 -47.18 -6.27
C SER A 258 -7.09 -48.26 -7.05
N GLU A 259 -7.81 -49.23 -7.62
CA GLU A 259 -7.23 -50.31 -8.44
C GLU A 259 -6.44 -49.79 -9.66
N ALA A 260 -6.90 -48.69 -10.28
CA ALA A 260 -6.26 -48.12 -11.46
C ALA A 260 -4.82 -47.65 -11.20
N THR A 261 -4.52 -47.23 -9.95
CA THR A 261 -3.17 -46.81 -9.54
C THR A 261 -2.21 -48.00 -9.52
N TRP A 262 -2.67 -49.14 -8.99
CA TRP A 262 -1.88 -50.35 -8.85
C TRP A 262 -1.79 -51.17 -10.14
N LYS A 263 -2.79 -51.08 -11.02
CA LYS A 263 -2.84 -51.81 -12.30
C LYS A 263 -1.60 -51.58 -13.18
N ILE A 264 -1.01 -50.38 -13.14
CA ILE A 264 0.23 -50.08 -13.88
C ILE A 264 1.44 -50.87 -13.35
N HIS A 265 1.44 -51.21 -12.06
CA HIS A 265 2.50 -51.97 -11.41
C HIS A 265 2.25 -53.49 -11.49
N GLN A 266 1.02 -53.91 -11.77
CA GLN A 266 0.65 -55.31 -11.98
C GLN A 266 0.99 -55.82 -13.40
N ILE A 267 1.20 -54.93 -14.36
CA ILE A 267 1.63 -55.28 -15.72
C ILE A 267 3.17 -55.43 -15.72
N PRO A 268 3.74 -56.58 -16.11
CA PRO A 268 5.19 -56.74 -16.23
C PRO A 268 5.75 -55.72 -17.23
N GLN A 269 6.78 -54.96 -16.84
CA GLN A 269 7.46 -54.08 -17.80
C GLN A 269 8.10 -54.94 -18.89
N ARG A 270 7.87 -54.58 -20.16
CA ARG A 270 8.58 -55.22 -21.28
C ARG A 270 10.08 -55.03 -21.06
N SER A 271 10.82 -56.13 -21.12
CA SER A 271 12.28 -56.09 -21.13
C SER A 271 12.76 -55.15 -22.25
N PRO A 272 13.77 -54.30 -21.97
CA PRO A 272 14.35 -53.48 -23.02
C PRO A 272 14.84 -54.38 -24.16
N PRO A 273 14.70 -53.95 -25.42
CA PRO A 273 15.18 -54.74 -26.56
C PRO A 273 16.68 -55.00 -26.38
N PRO A 274 17.16 -56.22 -26.71
CA PRO A 274 18.58 -56.54 -26.58
C PRO A 274 19.38 -55.56 -27.45
N SER A 275 20.37 -54.91 -26.83
CA SER A 275 21.31 -54.03 -27.50
C SER A 275 22.15 -54.86 -28.48
N GLY A 276 21.78 -54.84 -29.76
CA GLY A 276 22.56 -55.50 -30.79
C GLY A 276 21.73 -55.98 -31.96
N VAL A 277 21.31 -55.05 -32.82
CA VAL A 277 21.36 -55.25 -34.27
C VAL A 277 21.74 -53.91 -34.86
N ASP A 278 23.05 -53.67 -34.98
CA ASP A 278 23.56 -52.66 -35.90
C ASP A 278 23.07 -53.06 -37.31
N GLU A 279 22.18 -52.25 -37.90
CA GLU A 279 21.85 -52.33 -39.32
C GLU A 279 23.11 -51.98 -40.12
N LYS A 280 23.61 -52.97 -40.86
CA LYS A 280 24.56 -52.79 -41.96
C LYS A 280 23.85 -52.28 -43.20
#